data_AF-A0A1C5JBZ8-F1
#
_entry.id   AF-A0A1C5JBZ8-F1
#
_cell.length_a   1.000
_cell.length_b   1.000
_cell.length_c   1.000
_cell.angle_alpha   90.00
_cell.angle_beta   90.00
_cell.angle_gamma   90.00
#
_symmetry.space_group_name_H-M   'P 1'
#
loop_
_entity.id
_entity.type
_entity.pdbx_description
1 polymer ?
#
loop_
_entity_poly.entity_id
_entity_poly.type
_entity_poly.pdbx_seq_one_letter_code
_entity_poly.pdbx_strand_id
1 'polypeptide(L)'
;MSARTIAAAAGVNQALVFYHFGTVDDLLTAACRASTADRIGHWSTRLTEVSSLRELLAVGQELHERERELGNVSVLAQLLAGAQADERLAAPTAAALQLWVDEIESVLRRLLAGSPFAEIADVPGLARAVCAAFVGLELYDGVDRSAARQATAALDQLAVLIEIVDDLGPVARRALRSRVNRATRRD
;
A
#
# COMPACT_ATOMS: atom_id res chain seq x y z
N MET A 1 -5.21 -24.02 -3.59
CA MET A 1 -3.85 -24.61 -3.45
C MET A 1 -3.92 -25.72 -2.41
N SER A 2 -3.22 -26.86 -2.54
CA SER A 2 -3.35 -27.99 -1.59
C SER A 2 -2.08 -28.22 -0.76
N ALA A 3 -2.20 -28.78 0.46
CA ALA A 3 -1.06 -29.15 1.31
C ALA A 3 -0.02 -30.01 0.58
N ARG A 4 -0.49 -30.92 -0.28
CA ARG A 4 0.37 -31.78 -1.11
C ARG A 4 1.18 -30.97 -2.13
N THR A 5 0.54 -30.00 -2.79
CA THR A 5 1.21 -29.10 -3.75
C THR A 5 2.29 -28.27 -3.07
N ILE A 6 2.00 -27.76 -1.87
CA ILE A 6 2.93 -26.94 -1.08
C ILE A 6 4.11 -27.80 -0.58
N ALA A 7 3.84 -28.98 -0.03
CA ALA A 7 4.88 -29.88 0.46
C ALA A 7 5.84 -30.32 -0.66
N ALA A 8 5.30 -30.60 -1.85
CA ALA A 8 6.10 -30.89 -3.04
C ALA A 8 6.98 -29.70 -3.46
N ALA A 9 6.45 -28.47 -3.45
CA ALA A 9 7.22 -27.27 -3.76
C ALA A 9 8.33 -26.99 -2.73
N ALA A 10 8.09 -27.29 -1.45
CA ALA A 10 9.06 -27.13 -0.37
C ALA A 10 10.02 -28.31 -0.21
N GLY A 11 9.85 -29.41 -0.97
CA GLY A 11 10.67 -30.62 -0.86
C GLY A 11 10.51 -31.36 0.48
N VAL A 12 9.38 -31.17 1.17
CA VAL A 12 9.11 -31.76 2.49
C VAL A 12 7.95 -32.75 2.46
N ASN A 13 7.84 -33.58 3.50
CA ASN A 13 6.67 -34.44 3.69
C ASN A 13 5.46 -33.59 4.09
N GLN A 14 4.29 -33.84 3.48
CA GLN A 14 3.03 -33.16 3.80
C GLN A 14 2.66 -33.24 5.30
N ALA A 15 3.05 -34.31 6.00
CA ALA A 15 2.84 -34.42 7.44
C ALA A 15 3.58 -33.34 8.24
N LEU A 16 4.72 -32.85 7.76
CA LEU A 16 5.47 -31.76 8.41
C LEU A 16 4.72 -30.41 8.30
N VAL A 17 3.98 -30.20 7.21
CA VAL A 17 3.13 -29.00 7.06
C VAL A 17 2.08 -28.96 8.16
N PHE A 18 1.37 -30.08 8.39
CA PHE A 18 0.38 -30.16 9.46
C PHE A 18 1.00 -30.16 10.87
N TYR A 19 2.19 -30.74 11.03
CA TYR A 19 2.91 -30.73 12.32
C TYR A 19 3.28 -29.31 12.75
N HIS A 20 3.77 -28.47 11.82
CA HIS A 20 4.24 -27.12 12.14
C HIS A 20 3.12 -26.08 12.16
N PHE A 21 2.10 -26.21 11.30
CA PHE A 21 1.09 -25.18 11.10
C PHE A 21 -0.32 -25.60 11.50
N GLY A 22 -0.58 -26.89 11.74
CA GLY A 22 -1.91 -27.39 12.06
C GLY A 22 -2.83 -27.48 10.84
N THR A 23 -2.97 -26.39 10.08
CA THR A 23 -3.78 -26.32 8.85
C THR A 23 -3.03 -25.66 7.68
N VAL A 24 -3.57 -25.78 6.47
CA VAL A 24 -3.05 -25.08 5.29
C VAL A 24 -3.30 -23.57 5.39
N ASP A 25 -4.42 -23.16 5.98
CA ASP A 25 -4.78 -21.75 6.13
C ASP A 25 -3.84 -21.03 7.12
N ASP A 26 -3.43 -21.72 8.19
CA ASP A 26 -2.44 -21.22 9.16
C ASP A 26 -1.06 -21.08 8.52
N LEU A 27 -0.66 -22.03 7.67
CA LEU A 27 0.56 -21.92 6.88
C LEU A 27 0.48 -20.71 5.93
N LEU A 28 -0.62 -20.55 5.18
CA LEU A 28 -0.79 -19.45 4.24
C LEU A 28 -0.76 -18.09 4.97
N THR A 29 -1.37 -18.02 6.15
CA THR A 29 -1.32 -16.87 7.04
C THR A 29 0.12 -16.56 7.47
N ALA A 30 0.85 -17.56 7.95
CA ALA A 30 2.24 -17.40 8.39
C ALA A 30 3.15 -16.97 7.22
N ALA A 31 2.99 -17.59 6.05
CA ALA A 31 3.73 -17.28 4.84
C ALA A 31 3.43 -15.86 4.34
N CYS A 32 2.16 -15.44 4.34
CA CYS A 32 1.77 -14.09 3.98
C CYS A 32 2.42 -13.08 4.91
N ARG A 33 2.34 -13.29 6.23
CA ARG A 33 2.95 -12.38 7.21
C ARG A 33 4.47 -12.31 7.06
N ALA A 34 5.15 -13.43 6.89
CA ALA A 34 6.59 -13.47 6.72
C ALA A 34 7.04 -12.79 5.43
N SER A 35 6.36 -13.06 4.31
CA SER A 35 6.63 -12.43 3.01
C SER A 35 6.39 -10.91 3.06
N THR A 36 5.30 -10.48 3.69
CA THR A 36 5.03 -9.05 3.87
C THR A 36 6.08 -8.37 4.75
N ALA A 37 6.50 -9.01 5.84
CA ALA A 37 7.52 -8.45 6.73
C ALA A 37 8.89 -8.32 6.04
N ASP A 38 9.29 -9.33 5.25
CA ASP A 38 10.54 -9.29 4.47
C ASP A 38 10.51 -8.18 3.40
N ARG A 39 9.38 -8.06 2.68
CA ARG A 39 9.17 -6.97 1.72
C ARG A 39 9.23 -5.61 2.37
N ILE A 40 8.59 -5.43 3.53
CA ILE A 40 8.69 -4.17 4.29
C ILE A 40 10.13 -3.89 4.70
N GLY A 41 10.85 -4.90 5.19
CA GLY A 41 12.28 -4.75 5.51
C GLY A 41 13.11 -4.28 4.30
N HIS A 42 12.81 -4.80 3.10
CA HIS A 42 13.49 -4.39 1.87
C HIS A 42 13.19 -2.94 1.47
N TRP A 43 11.94 -2.49 1.63
CA TRP A 43 11.50 -1.17 1.18
C TRP A 43 11.59 -0.07 2.24
N SER A 44 11.68 -0.43 3.52
CA SER A 44 11.64 0.53 4.63
C SER A 44 12.79 1.55 4.55
N THR A 45 14.03 1.12 4.26
CA THR A 45 15.16 2.05 4.07
C THR A 45 14.84 3.11 3.01
N ARG A 46 14.27 2.68 1.88
CA ARG A 46 13.96 3.61 0.79
C ARG A 46 12.79 4.54 1.13
N LEU A 47 11.78 4.03 1.81
CA LEU A 47 10.65 4.83 2.33
C LEU A 47 11.12 5.86 3.36
N THR A 48 12.14 5.57 4.16
CA THR A 48 12.71 6.55 5.10
C THR A 48 13.43 7.71 4.42
N GLU A 49 13.95 7.50 3.21
CA GLU A 49 14.67 8.52 2.42
C GLU A 49 13.73 9.43 1.62
N VAL A 50 12.49 8.98 1.34
CA VAL A 50 11.48 9.76 0.59
C VAL A 50 11.27 11.12 1.23
N SER A 51 11.42 12.19 0.46
CA SER A 51 11.35 13.59 0.92
C SER A 51 10.21 14.39 0.29
N SER A 52 9.50 13.80 -0.69
CA SER A 52 8.33 14.40 -1.35
C SER A 52 7.25 13.37 -1.67
N LEU A 53 6.04 13.84 -1.95
CA LEU A 53 4.94 12.96 -2.40
C LEU A 53 5.23 12.35 -3.77
N ARG A 54 5.94 13.07 -4.65
CA ARG A 54 6.40 12.53 -5.93
C ARG A 54 7.38 11.38 -5.74
N GLU A 55 8.34 11.53 -4.83
CA GLU A 55 9.27 10.45 -4.50
C GLU A 55 8.52 9.24 -3.93
N LEU A 56 7.51 9.46 -3.08
CA LEU A 56 6.66 8.36 -2.59
C LEU A 56 5.97 7.61 -3.74
N LEU A 57 5.41 8.33 -4.71
CA LEU A 57 4.79 7.74 -5.88
C LEU A 57 5.80 6.97 -6.74
N ALA A 58 7.02 7.50 -6.92
CA ALA A 58 8.09 6.83 -7.66
C ALA A 58 8.54 5.53 -6.96
N VAL A 59 8.60 5.51 -5.62
CA VAL A 59 8.83 4.27 -4.86
C VAL A 59 7.71 3.26 -5.09
N GLY A 60 6.44 3.70 -5.07
CA GLY A 60 5.31 2.84 -5.39
C GLY A 60 5.37 2.26 -6.80
N GLN A 61 5.76 3.04 -7.81
CA GLN A 61 5.91 2.57 -9.18
C GLN A 61 7.02 1.53 -9.34
N GLU A 62 8.13 1.69 -8.63
CA GLU A 62 9.19 0.68 -8.67
C GLU A 62 8.79 -0.60 -7.94
N LEU A 63 8.10 -0.46 -6.80
CA LEU A 63 7.50 -1.60 -6.11
C LEU A 63 6.55 -2.34 -7.07
N HIS A 64 5.67 -1.64 -7.79
CA HIS A 64 4.78 -2.24 -8.79
C HIS A 64 5.55 -3.06 -9.83
N GLU A 65 6.55 -2.47 -10.48
CA GLU A 65 7.31 -3.16 -11.53
C GLU A 65 8.01 -4.41 -10.97
N ARG A 66 8.56 -4.32 -9.75
CA ARG A 66 9.22 -5.45 -9.09
C ARG A 66 8.25 -6.57 -8.73
N GLU A 67 7.09 -6.24 -8.16
CA GLU A 67 6.06 -7.23 -7.80
C GLU A 67 5.47 -7.89 -9.05
N ARG A 68 5.37 -7.13 -10.14
CA ARG A 68 4.94 -7.62 -11.44
C ARG A 68 5.94 -8.60 -12.05
N GLU A 69 7.24 -8.31 -12.02
CA GLU A 69 8.30 -9.24 -12.46
C GLU A 69 8.26 -10.57 -11.70
N LEU A 70 7.94 -10.52 -10.41
CA LEU A 70 7.86 -11.69 -9.53
C LEU A 70 6.51 -12.44 -9.64
N GLY A 71 5.53 -11.90 -10.37
CA GLY A 71 4.19 -12.48 -10.51
C GLY A 71 3.32 -12.36 -9.25
N ASN A 72 3.76 -11.56 -8.27
CA ASN A 72 3.11 -11.44 -6.96
C ASN A 72 1.77 -10.69 -7.03
N VAL A 73 1.54 -9.88 -8.07
CA VAL A 73 0.28 -9.15 -8.28
C VAL A 73 -0.91 -10.11 -8.40
N SER A 74 -0.74 -11.22 -9.13
CA SER A 74 -1.79 -12.25 -9.26
C SER A 74 -2.06 -12.94 -7.93
N VAL A 75 -1.02 -13.18 -7.14
CA VAL A 75 -1.12 -13.79 -5.81
C VAL A 75 -1.88 -12.87 -4.85
N LEU A 76 -1.58 -11.57 -4.87
CA LEU A 76 -2.30 -10.56 -4.09
C LEU A 76 -3.80 -10.53 -4.45
N ALA A 77 -4.13 -10.53 -5.75
CA ALA A 77 -5.52 -10.57 -6.21
C ALA A 77 -6.28 -11.79 -5.69
N GLN A 78 -5.67 -12.97 -5.78
CA GLN A 78 -6.25 -14.22 -5.30
C GLN A 78 -6.40 -14.24 -3.78
N LEU A 79 -5.42 -13.72 -3.04
CA LEU A 79 -5.47 -13.62 -1.59
C LEU A 79 -6.59 -12.70 -1.14
N LEU A 80 -6.72 -11.51 -1.74
CA LEU A 80 -7.79 -10.56 -1.43
C LEU A 80 -9.18 -11.10 -1.79
N ALA A 81 -9.30 -11.84 -2.89
CA ALA A 81 -10.54 -12.51 -3.25
C ALA A 81 -10.89 -13.63 -2.27
N GLY A 82 -9.92 -14.44 -1.84
CA GLY A 82 -10.11 -15.49 -0.85
C GLY A 82 -10.48 -14.94 0.53
N ALA A 83 -9.83 -13.85 0.95
CA ALA A 83 -10.12 -13.17 2.21
C ALA A 83 -11.54 -12.58 2.28
N GLN A 84 -12.17 -12.25 1.14
CA GLN A 84 -13.57 -11.80 1.11
C GLN A 84 -14.56 -12.95 1.34
N ALA A 85 -14.17 -14.19 1.04
CA ALA A 85 -15.03 -15.37 1.14
C ALA A 85 -14.86 -16.15 2.45
N ASP A 86 -13.76 -15.94 3.18
CA ASP A 86 -13.43 -16.65 4.42
C ASP A 86 -12.88 -15.69 5.50
N GLU A 87 -13.62 -15.52 6.59
CA GLU A 87 -13.23 -14.68 7.73
C GLU A 87 -11.90 -15.10 8.37
N ARG A 88 -11.53 -16.40 8.28
CA ARG A 88 -10.24 -16.89 8.79
C ARG A 88 -9.06 -16.32 8.01
N LEU A 89 -9.25 -16.01 6.73
CA LEU A 89 -8.24 -15.37 5.88
C LEU A 89 -8.33 -13.83 5.93
N ALA A 90 -9.52 -13.28 6.23
CA ALA A 90 -9.75 -11.84 6.32
C ALA A 90 -8.84 -11.15 7.35
N ALA A 91 -8.85 -11.63 8.61
CA ALA A 91 -8.08 -10.99 9.68
C ALA A 91 -6.55 -11.04 9.45
N PRO A 92 -5.96 -12.18 9.06
CA PRO A 92 -4.55 -12.23 8.67
C PRO A 92 -4.17 -11.33 7.50
N THR A 93 -5.02 -11.29 6.46
CA THR A 93 -4.78 -10.44 5.28
C THR A 93 -4.83 -8.97 5.65
N ALA A 94 -5.81 -8.57 6.46
CA ALA A 94 -5.91 -7.21 6.99
C ALA A 94 -4.68 -6.85 7.85
N ALA A 95 -4.21 -7.76 8.70
CA ALA A 95 -3.01 -7.54 9.51
C ALA A 95 -1.75 -7.37 8.64
N ALA A 96 -1.60 -8.13 7.56
CA ALA A 96 -0.50 -7.97 6.61
C ALA A 96 -0.57 -6.62 5.90
N LEU A 97 -1.75 -6.21 5.42
CA LEU A 97 -1.95 -4.88 4.82
C LEU A 97 -1.65 -3.74 5.80
N GLN A 98 -1.99 -3.92 7.08
CA GLN A 98 -1.75 -2.90 8.10
C GLN A 98 -0.26 -2.60 8.28
N LEU A 99 0.63 -3.57 8.08
CA LEU A 99 2.07 -3.32 8.15
C LEU A 99 2.54 -2.30 7.08
N TRP A 100 1.97 -2.36 5.87
CA TRP A 100 2.22 -1.35 4.83
C TRP A 100 1.59 -0.01 5.17
N VAL A 101 0.37 -0.02 5.71
CA VAL A 101 -0.31 1.20 6.15
C VAL A 101 0.53 1.94 7.19
N ASP A 102 1.10 1.22 8.16
CA ASP A 102 1.92 1.82 9.22
C ASP A 102 3.19 2.49 8.66
N GLU A 103 3.88 1.85 7.71
CA GLU A 103 5.04 2.43 7.03
C GLU A 103 4.68 3.68 6.21
N ILE A 104 3.60 3.62 5.43
CA ILE A 104 3.13 4.75 4.63
C ILE A 104 2.66 5.90 5.52
N GLU A 105 1.98 5.59 6.63
CA GLU A 105 1.57 6.59 7.61
C GLU A 105 2.78 7.35 8.19
N SER A 106 3.85 6.62 8.53
CA SER A 106 5.11 7.22 9.01
C SER A 106 5.71 8.19 7.98
N VAL A 107 5.74 7.80 6.70
CA VAL A 107 6.21 8.67 5.62
C VAL A 107 5.32 9.90 5.47
N LEU A 108 4.00 9.73 5.40
CA LEU A 108 3.06 10.84 5.23
C LEU A 108 3.11 11.82 6.40
N ARG A 109 3.24 11.33 7.65
CA ARG A 109 3.41 12.18 8.83
C ARG A 109 4.64 13.09 8.70
N ARG A 110 5.74 12.55 8.18
CA ARG A 110 6.99 13.29 7.96
C ARG A 110 6.87 14.29 6.81
N LEU A 111 6.31 13.89 5.66
CA LEU A 111 6.15 14.76 4.49
C LEU A 111 5.20 15.92 4.75
N LEU A 112 4.13 15.67 5.51
CA LEU A 112 3.15 16.71 5.83
C LEU A 112 3.56 17.56 7.03
N ALA A 113 4.64 17.21 7.73
CA ALA A 113 5.14 18.01 8.85
C ALA A 113 5.54 19.42 8.37
N GLY A 114 4.83 20.44 8.84
CA GLY A 114 5.07 21.83 8.44
C GLY A 114 4.37 22.25 7.14
N SER A 115 3.66 21.34 6.46
CA SER A 115 2.84 21.67 5.29
C SER A 115 1.54 22.40 5.70
N PRO A 116 0.88 23.15 4.80
CA PRO A 116 -0.42 23.77 5.05
C PRO A 116 -1.51 22.74 5.36
N PHE A 117 -1.29 21.49 4.94
CA PHE A 117 -2.25 20.39 5.05
C PHE A 117 -2.18 19.65 6.39
N ALA A 118 -1.12 19.84 7.18
CA ALA A 118 -0.89 19.14 8.44
C ALA A 118 -2.08 19.18 9.42
N GLU A 119 -2.82 20.29 9.43
CA GLU A 119 -3.94 20.50 10.36
C GLU A 119 -5.30 20.01 9.83
N ILE A 120 -5.38 19.64 8.56
CA ILE A 120 -6.63 19.27 7.87
C ILE A 120 -6.58 17.81 7.41
N ALA A 121 -5.39 17.28 7.16
CA ALA A 121 -5.16 15.93 6.69
C ALA A 121 -5.39 14.90 7.81
N ASP A 122 -6.35 13.99 7.62
CA ASP A 122 -6.42 12.74 8.37
C ASP A 122 -5.32 11.80 7.86
N VAL A 123 -4.11 11.92 8.42
CA VAL A 123 -2.94 11.15 7.97
C VAL A 123 -3.16 9.63 8.05
N PRO A 124 -3.73 9.07 9.13
CA PRO A 124 -4.09 7.66 9.19
C PRO A 124 -5.08 7.22 8.10
N GLY A 125 -6.07 8.06 7.77
CA GLY A 125 -7.01 7.80 6.68
C GLY A 125 -6.33 7.86 5.31
N LEU A 126 -5.47 8.85 5.10
CA LEU A 126 -4.70 9.01 3.86
C LEU A 126 -3.75 7.84 3.62
N ALA A 127 -3.08 7.32 4.65
CA ALA A 127 -2.21 6.16 4.52
C ALA A 127 -3.00 4.93 4.01
N ARG A 128 -4.18 4.68 4.58
CA ARG A 128 -5.09 3.62 4.10
C ARG A 128 -5.56 3.86 2.67
N ALA A 129 -5.90 5.10 2.32
CA ALA A 129 -6.32 5.46 0.97
C ALA A 129 -5.19 5.25 -0.06
N VAL A 130 -3.95 5.59 0.29
CA VAL A 130 -2.77 5.35 -0.56
C VAL A 130 -2.54 3.86 -0.76
N CYS A 131 -2.57 3.05 0.30
CA CYS A 131 -2.44 1.59 0.19
C CYS A 131 -3.58 0.98 -0.65
N ALA A 132 -4.81 1.42 -0.45
CA ALA A 132 -5.96 0.94 -1.21
C ALA A 132 -5.88 1.33 -2.69
N ALA A 133 -5.46 2.57 -2.99
CA ALA A 133 -5.24 3.04 -4.36
C ALA A 133 -4.13 2.23 -5.04
N PHE A 134 -3.03 1.96 -4.35
CA PHE A 134 -1.95 1.11 -4.86
C PHE A 134 -2.48 -0.28 -5.23
N VAL A 135 -3.13 -0.99 -4.28
CA VAL A 135 -3.74 -2.31 -4.55
C VAL A 135 -4.73 -2.24 -5.70
N GLY A 136 -5.59 -1.22 -5.76
CA GLY A 136 -6.54 -1.04 -6.85
C GLY A 136 -5.86 -0.86 -8.21
N LEU A 137 -4.77 -0.10 -8.28
CA LEU A 137 -3.98 0.11 -9.48
C LEU A 137 -3.27 -1.18 -9.92
N GLU A 138 -2.72 -1.96 -8.98
CA GLU A 138 -2.15 -3.28 -9.25
C GLU A 138 -3.15 -4.22 -9.93
N LEU A 139 -4.37 -4.29 -9.36
CA LEU A 139 -5.45 -5.12 -9.91
C LEU A 139 -5.92 -4.60 -11.27
N TYR A 140 -5.97 -3.27 -11.44
CA TYR A 140 -6.39 -2.66 -12.70
C TYR A 140 -5.36 -2.86 -13.82
N ASP A 141 -4.05 -2.76 -13.53
CA ASP A 141 -2.98 -3.00 -14.50
C ASP A 141 -3.04 -4.42 -15.08
N GLY A 142 -3.39 -5.40 -14.25
CA GLY A 142 -3.59 -6.79 -14.67
C GLY A 142 -4.71 -6.97 -15.72
N VAL A 143 -5.62 -6.01 -15.85
CA VAL A 143 -6.76 -6.05 -16.78
C VAL A 143 -6.58 -5.05 -17.93
N ASP A 144 -6.26 -3.79 -17.63
CA ASP A 144 -6.01 -2.72 -18.61
C ASP A 144 -4.80 -1.88 -18.18
N ARG A 145 -3.63 -2.32 -18.65
CA ARG A 145 -2.34 -1.64 -18.44
C ARG A 145 -2.32 -0.21 -18.97
N SER A 146 -3.01 0.08 -20.07
CA SER A 146 -3.00 1.43 -20.62
C SER A 146 -3.72 2.39 -19.67
N ALA A 147 -4.88 1.98 -19.18
CA ALA A 147 -5.65 2.78 -18.25
C ALA A 147 -4.99 2.89 -16.86
N ALA A 148 -4.37 1.82 -16.35
CA ALA A 148 -3.62 1.88 -15.08
C ALA A 148 -2.45 2.87 -15.14
N ARG A 149 -1.71 2.90 -16.27
CA ARG A 149 -0.65 3.91 -16.48
C ARG A 149 -1.19 5.32 -16.54
N GLN A 150 -2.34 5.54 -17.19
CA GLN A 150 -2.98 6.85 -17.23
C GLN A 150 -3.44 7.30 -15.83
N ALA A 151 -4.03 6.40 -15.04
CA ALA A 151 -4.43 6.68 -13.67
C ALA A 151 -3.22 7.04 -12.78
N THR A 152 -2.13 6.29 -12.91
CA THR A 152 -0.88 6.57 -12.19
C THR A 152 -0.28 7.92 -12.61
N ALA A 153 -0.29 8.26 -13.90
CA ALA A 153 0.18 9.55 -14.38
C ALA A 153 -0.67 10.73 -13.84
N ALA A 154 -1.97 10.53 -13.66
CA ALA A 154 -2.83 11.52 -13.02
C ALA A 154 -2.46 11.74 -11.53
N LEU A 155 -2.05 10.68 -10.81
CA LEU A 155 -1.56 10.83 -9.43
C LEU A 155 -0.26 11.63 -9.36
N ASP A 156 0.66 11.45 -10.33
CA ASP A 156 1.89 12.27 -10.40
C ASP A 156 1.56 13.75 -10.63
N GLN A 157 0.59 14.05 -11.50
CA GLN A 157 0.12 15.42 -11.70
C GLN A 157 -0.48 16.02 -10.42
N LEU A 158 -1.23 15.25 -9.63
CA LEU A 158 -1.74 15.71 -8.34
C LEU A 158 -0.60 15.97 -7.34
N ALA A 159 0.43 15.12 -7.30
CA ALA A 159 1.60 15.35 -6.46
C ALA A 159 2.31 16.66 -6.82
N VAL A 160 2.47 16.96 -8.13
CA VAL A 160 3.01 18.26 -8.60
C VAL A 160 2.19 19.43 -8.04
N LEU A 161 0.86 19.35 -8.11
CA LEU A 161 -0.01 20.42 -7.65
C LEU A 161 0.12 20.64 -6.13
N ILE A 162 0.28 19.57 -5.36
CA ILE A 162 0.48 19.67 -3.91
C ILE A 162 1.81 20.33 -3.59
N GLU A 163 2.89 19.95 -4.27
CA GLU A 163 4.22 20.57 -4.10
C GLU A 163 4.18 22.07 -4.41
N ILE A 164 3.51 22.47 -5.50
CA ILE A 164 3.33 23.89 -5.84
C ILE A 164 2.60 24.64 -4.72
N VAL A 165 1.61 24.00 -4.09
CA VAL A 165 0.87 24.59 -2.96
C VAL A 165 1.75 24.71 -1.71
N ASP A 166 2.61 23.74 -1.45
CA ASP A 166 3.55 23.76 -0.33
C ASP A 166 4.58 24.88 -0.47
N ASP A 167 5.01 25.18 -1.70
CA ASP A 167 5.93 26.27 -2.04
C ASP A 167 5.29 27.68 -2.03
N LEU A 168 3.97 27.78 -1.81
CA LEU A 168 3.30 29.08 -1.75
C LEU A 168 3.78 29.92 -0.57
N GLY A 169 4.12 31.18 -0.85
CA GLY A 169 4.43 32.17 0.17
C GLY A 169 3.31 32.35 1.22
N PRO A 170 3.64 32.86 2.42
CA PRO A 170 2.76 32.83 3.60
C PRO A 170 1.40 33.52 3.41
N VAL A 171 1.32 34.51 2.51
CA VAL A 171 0.07 35.23 2.18
C VAL A 171 -0.88 34.36 1.36
N ALA A 172 -0.37 33.72 0.30
CA ALA A 172 -1.15 32.82 -0.55
C ALA A 172 -1.62 31.59 0.25
N ARG A 173 -0.74 31.05 1.11
CA ARG A 173 -1.06 29.95 2.03
C ARG A 173 -2.21 30.27 2.98
N ARG A 174 -2.23 31.46 3.60
CA ARG A 174 -3.35 31.90 4.47
C ARG A 174 -4.67 32.02 3.70
N ALA A 175 -4.63 32.59 2.50
CA ALA A 175 -5.83 32.75 1.67
C ALA A 175 -6.43 31.38 1.27
N LEU A 176 -5.57 30.43 0.87
CA LEU A 176 -5.98 29.07 0.55
C LEU A 176 -6.59 28.37 1.77
N ARG A 177 -5.91 28.41 2.92
CA ARG A 177 -6.38 27.80 4.17
C ARG A 177 -7.75 28.34 4.61
N SER A 178 -7.94 29.66 4.51
CA SER A 178 -9.23 30.30 4.78
C SER A 178 -10.36 29.75 3.88
N ARG A 179 -10.07 29.58 2.59
CA ARG A 179 -11.04 29.02 1.62
C ARG A 179 -11.34 27.55 1.89
N VAL A 180 -10.34 26.72 2.15
CA VAL A 180 -10.50 25.28 2.43
C VAL A 180 -11.35 25.08 3.69
N ASN A 181 -11.01 25.76 4.80
CA ASN A 181 -11.77 25.68 6.05
C ASN A 181 -13.23 26.14 5.91
N ARG A 182 -13.51 27.04 4.97
CA ARG A 182 -14.88 27.48 4.67
C ARG A 182 -15.66 26.46 3.85
N ALA A 183 -14.97 25.74 2.96
CA ALA A 183 -15.57 24.68 2.15
C ALA A 183 -15.86 23.44 3.02
N THR A 184 -14.92 22.98 3.84
CA THR A 184 -15.08 21.78 4.67
C THR A 184 -16.07 21.94 5.83
N ARG A 185 -16.41 23.18 6.22
CA ARG A 185 -17.47 23.47 7.21
C ARG A 185 -18.89 23.52 6.62
N ARG A 186 -19.03 23.44 5.29
CA ARG A 186 -20.33 23.49 4.61
C ARG A 186 -20.95 22.11 4.37
N ASP A 187 -20.22 21.05 4.72
CA ASP A 187 -20.66 19.66 4.74
C ASP A 187 -20.81 19.19 6.19
#